data_AF-A0A0F6ABV5-F1
#
_entry.id   AF-A0A0F6ABV5-F1
#
_cell.length_a   1.000
_cell.length_b   1.000
_cell.length_c   1.000
_cell.angle_alpha   90.00
_cell.angle_beta   90.00
_cell.angle_gamma   90.00
#
_symmetry.space_group_name_H-M   'P 1'
#
loop_
_entity.id
_entity.type
_entity.pdbx_description
1 polymer ?
#
loop_
_entity_poly.entity_id
_entity_poly.type
_entity_poly.pdbx_seq_one_letter_code
_entity_poly.pdbx_strand_id
1 'polypeptide(L)'
;MRFALILILLLFFNNSDAKTTVSYYKCVTDKSTIFSQHPCSNSAQQYTLTHSDPQAKIPSEQHFKTLNEIERKQIIHNLKNALRAKKQHAAILGRKRDEAAREQQRRVTRLMDDDKRKATVKDVKKQLKSINKDYLQRVKVLNKEIAKIEKKLKRLQ
;
A
#
# COMPACT_ATOMS: atom_id res chain seq x y z
N MET A 1 -63.25 9.02 34.30
CA MET A 1 -62.09 8.68 35.16
C MET A 1 -61.03 7.76 34.51
N ARG A 2 -61.27 7.14 33.34
CA ARG A 2 -60.26 6.32 32.64
C ARG A 2 -59.22 7.11 31.84
N PHE A 3 -59.59 8.27 31.30
CA PHE A 3 -58.66 9.13 30.52
C PHE A 3 -57.63 9.86 31.39
N ALA A 4 -57.97 10.22 32.63
CA ALA A 4 -57.03 10.86 33.55
C ALA A 4 -55.87 9.93 33.97
N LEU A 5 -56.14 8.62 34.08
CA LEU A 5 -55.14 7.62 34.44
C LEU A 5 -54.10 7.40 33.32
N ILE A 6 -54.52 7.52 32.06
CA ILE A 6 -53.64 7.36 30.88
C ILE A 6 -52.73 8.59 30.72
N LEU A 7 -53.24 9.79 31.00
CA LEU A 7 -52.46 11.03 30.93
C LEU A 7 -51.35 11.07 32.01
N ILE A 8 -51.63 10.52 33.20
CA ILE A 8 -50.65 10.42 34.29
C ILE A 8 -49.54 9.40 33.96
N LEU A 9 -49.86 8.32 33.24
CA LEU A 9 -48.87 7.31 32.85
C LEU A 9 -47.87 7.82 31.79
N LEU A 10 -48.30 8.73 30.91
CA LEU A 10 -47.46 9.33 29.87
C LEU A 10 -46.44 10.36 30.42
N LEU A 11 -46.68 10.90 31.62
CA LEU A 11 -45.76 11.84 32.27
C LEU A 11 -44.54 11.17 32.92
N PHE A 12 -44.58 9.85 33.16
CA PHE A 12 -43.47 9.13 33.81
C PHE A 12 -42.39 8.62 32.84
N PHE A 13 -42.65 8.58 31.53
CA PHE A 13 -41.67 8.11 30.52
C PHE A 13 -40.63 9.16 30.10
N ASN A 14 -40.66 10.38 30.66
CA ASN A 14 -39.67 11.43 30.38
C ASN A 14 -38.63 11.58 31.51
N ASN A 15 -38.10 10.47 32.02
CA ASN A 15 -36.98 10.52 32.96
C ASN A 15 -35.69 10.06 32.25
N SER A 16 -35.04 11.07 31.67
CA SER A 16 -33.60 11.30 31.76
C SER A 16 -32.67 10.23 31.16
N ASP A 17 -32.13 10.54 29.99
CA ASP A 17 -30.74 10.20 29.65
C ASP A 17 -29.83 10.79 30.75
N ALA A 18 -29.66 10.06 31.84
CA ALA A 18 -28.75 10.44 32.90
C ALA A 18 -27.33 10.31 32.35
N LYS A 19 -26.75 11.43 31.91
CA LYS A 19 -25.31 11.56 31.68
C LYS A 19 -24.60 11.04 32.92
N THR A 20 -23.98 9.87 32.82
CA THR A 20 -23.21 9.27 33.91
C THR A 20 -21.90 10.03 34.08
N THR A 21 -21.97 11.19 34.73
CA THR A 21 -20.80 11.94 35.18
C THR A 21 -20.29 11.28 36.45
N VAL A 22 -19.17 10.58 36.36
CA VAL A 22 -18.55 9.94 37.53
C VAL A 22 -17.50 10.91 38.06
N SER A 23 -17.74 11.49 39.24
CA SER A 23 -16.74 12.27 39.93
C SER A 23 -15.92 11.37 40.87
N TYR A 24 -14.60 11.57 40.89
CA TYR A 24 -13.69 10.95 41.85
C TYR A 24 -12.83 12.03 42.49
N TYR A 25 -12.40 11.78 43.72
CA TYR A 25 -11.57 12.68 44.50
C TYR A 25 -10.14 12.18 44.52
N LYS A 26 -9.20 13.09 44.29
CA LYS A 26 -7.76 12.87 44.47
C LYS A 26 -7.33 13.59 45.74
N CYS A 27 -6.78 12.84 46.67
CA CYS A 27 -6.14 13.38 47.87
C CYS A 27 -4.63 13.19 47.75
N VAL A 28 -3.89 14.30 47.91
CA VAL A 28 -2.43 14.27 48.03
C VAL A 28 -2.10 14.32 49.51
N THR A 29 -1.44 13.29 50.00
CA THR A 29 -0.88 13.21 51.36
C THR A 29 0.64 13.26 51.27
N ASP A 30 1.33 13.55 52.36
CA ASP A 30 2.80 13.64 52.40
C ASP A 30 3.51 12.36 51.93
N LYS A 31 2.82 11.22 52.01
CA LYS A 31 3.37 9.90 51.69
C LYS A 31 2.82 9.27 50.41
N SER A 32 1.64 9.69 49.94
CA SER A 32 0.98 9.03 48.80
C SER A 32 -0.13 9.86 48.18
N THR A 33 -0.54 9.46 46.98
CA THR A 33 -1.76 9.96 46.33
C THR A 33 -2.84 8.89 46.37
N ILE A 34 -4.02 9.26 46.86
CA ILE A 34 -5.17 8.35 47.04
C ILE A 34 -6.30 8.82 46.13
N PHE A 35 -6.90 7.87 45.41
CA PHE A 35 -8.07 8.10 44.56
C PHE A 35 -9.29 7.43 45.19
N SER A 36 -10.36 8.18 45.38
CA SER A 36 -11.57 7.71 46.06
C SER A 36 -12.83 8.20 45.34
N GLN A 37 -13.90 7.40 45.36
CA GLN A 37 -15.22 7.82 44.87
C GLN A 37 -15.94 8.74 45.87
N HIS A 38 -15.50 8.75 47.13
CA HIS A 38 -16.02 9.58 48.20
C HIS A 38 -14.98 10.62 48.67
N PRO A 39 -15.37 11.77 49.24
CA PRO A 39 -14.43 12.78 49.73
C PRO A 39 -13.45 12.17 50.74
N CYS A 40 -12.14 12.24 50.44
CA CYS A 40 -11.09 11.64 51.25
C CYS A 40 -10.38 12.62 52.21
N SER A 41 -10.56 13.94 52.03
CA SER A 41 -9.97 14.99 52.87
C SER A 41 -10.66 16.33 52.58
N ASN A 42 -10.55 17.29 53.50
CA ASN A 42 -10.97 18.69 53.30
C ASN A 42 -10.19 19.39 52.17
N SER A 43 -9.00 18.90 51.82
CA SER A 43 -8.18 19.40 50.71
C SER A 43 -8.30 18.56 49.43
N ALA A 44 -9.30 17.68 49.33
CA ALA A 44 -9.46 16.81 48.17
C ALA A 44 -9.79 17.59 46.89
N GLN A 45 -9.07 17.27 45.80
CA GLN A 45 -9.39 17.80 44.47
C GLN A 45 -10.40 16.87 43.78
N GLN A 46 -11.56 17.39 43.42
CA GLN A 46 -12.59 16.67 42.69
C GLN A 46 -12.30 16.68 41.18
N TYR A 47 -12.33 15.51 40.56
CA TYR A 47 -12.20 15.32 39.12
C TYR A 47 -13.47 14.67 38.59
N THR A 48 -13.98 15.17 37.47
CA THR A 48 -15.18 14.63 36.84
C THR A 48 -14.80 13.95 35.54
N LEU A 49 -15.03 12.65 35.46
CA LEU A 49 -14.92 11.87 34.23
C LEU A 49 -16.23 11.99 33.47
N THR A 50 -16.14 12.50 32.25
CA THR A 50 -17.22 12.41 31.26
C THR A 50 -16.82 11.31 30.27
N HIS A 51 -17.75 10.40 29.96
CA HIS A 51 -17.50 9.29 29.02
C HIS A 51 -17.15 9.79 27.60
N SER A 52 -17.52 11.03 27.30
CA SER A 52 -17.14 11.78 26.11
C SER A 52 -17.08 13.25 26.52
N ASP A 53 -15.92 13.89 26.40
CA ASP A 53 -15.80 15.34 26.61
C ASP A 53 -16.65 16.04 25.53
N PRO A 54 -17.76 16.70 25.89
CA PRO A 54 -18.62 17.38 24.92
C PRO A 54 -17.93 18.56 24.23
N GLN A 55 -16.77 19.01 24.73
CA GLN A 55 -15.94 20.08 24.19
C GLN A 55 -14.72 19.56 23.42
N ALA A 56 -14.53 18.24 23.32
CA ALA A 56 -13.46 17.67 22.53
C ALA A 56 -13.64 18.07 21.05
N LYS A 57 -12.78 18.97 20.58
CA LYS A 57 -12.73 19.36 19.17
C LYS A 57 -12.32 18.14 18.37
N ILE A 58 -13.19 17.70 17.47
CA ILE A 58 -12.85 16.71 16.45
C ILE A 58 -11.63 17.25 15.70
N PRO A 59 -10.53 16.49 15.57
CA PRO A 59 -9.39 16.90 14.78
C PRO A 59 -9.87 17.30 13.38
N SER A 60 -9.52 18.51 12.93
CA SER A 60 -9.89 18.98 11.59
C SER A 60 -9.15 18.21 10.49
N GLU A 61 -8.16 17.39 10.86
CA GLU A 61 -7.38 16.56 9.96
C GLU A 61 -8.26 15.46 9.34
N GLN A 62 -8.40 15.56 8.02
CA GLN A 62 -9.09 14.57 7.22
C GLN A 62 -8.17 13.38 6.97
N HIS A 63 -7.96 12.55 8.01
CA HIS A 63 -7.06 11.39 7.95
C HIS A 63 -7.32 10.46 6.75
N PHE A 64 -8.58 10.37 6.28
CA PHE A 64 -8.94 9.61 5.08
C PHE A 64 -8.28 10.15 3.79
N LYS A 65 -8.10 11.48 3.65
CA LYS A 65 -7.41 12.08 2.49
C LYS A 65 -5.92 11.77 2.52
N THR A 66 -5.32 11.86 3.70
CA THR A 66 -3.89 11.56 3.91
C THR A 66 -3.58 10.09 3.59
N LEU A 67 -4.41 9.16 4.05
CA LEU A 67 -4.25 7.73 3.75
C LEU A 67 -4.35 7.46 2.23
N ASN A 68 -5.31 8.07 1.55
CA ASN A 68 -5.49 7.91 0.11
C ASN A 68 -4.29 8.48 -0.69
N GLU A 69 -3.68 9.58 -0.22
CA GLU A 69 -2.47 10.12 -0.83
C GLU A 69 -1.25 9.21 -0.65
N ILE A 70 -1.09 8.62 0.55
CA ILE A 70 -0.02 7.66 0.83
C ILE A 70 -0.18 6.41 -0.04
N GLU A 71 -1.40 5.87 -0.14
CA GLU A 71 -1.72 4.75 -1.03
C GLU A 71 -1.41 5.06 -2.49
N ARG A 72 -1.82 6.24 -2.98
CA ARG A 72 -1.50 6.70 -4.35
C ARG A 72 0.01 6.77 -4.56
N LYS A 73 0.77 7.35 -3.62
CA LYS A 73 2.24 7.42 -3.69
C LYS A 73 2.87 6.02 -3.74
N GLN A 74 2.38 5.09 -2.94
CA GLN A 74 2.86 3.70 -2.92
C GLN A 74 2.58 2.98 -4.25
N ILE A 75 1.39 3.17 -4.82
CA ILE A 75 1.04 2.60 -6.13
C ILE A 75 1.97 3.15 -7.21
N ILE A 76 2.21 4.47 -7.25
CA ILE A 76 3.11 5.09 -8.22
C ILE A 76 4.53 4.54 -8.06
N HIS A 77 5.02 4.40 -6.83
CA HIS A 77 6.35 3.85 -6.55
C HIS A 77 6.48 2.41 -7.05
N ASN A 78 5.50 1.56 -6.74
CA ASN A 78 5.47 0.17 -7.20
C ASN A 78 5.45 0.05 -8.72
N LEU A 79 4.65 0.90 -9.39
CA LEU A 79 4.60 0.94 -10.86
C LEU A 79 5.93 1.40 -11.47
N LYS A 80 6.62 2.39 -10.89
CA LYS A 80 7.96 2.81 -11.33
C LYS A 80 9.00 1.70 -11.16
N ASN A 81 8.95 0.96 -10.06
CA ASN A 81 9.85 -0.17 -9.82
C ASN A 81 9.61 -1.31 -10.81
N ALA A 82 8.34 -1.65 -11.06
CA ALA A 82 7.96 -2.62 -12.08
C ALA A 82 8.45 -2.20 -13.48
N LEU A 83 8.31 -0.92 -13.83
CA LEU A 83 8.80 -0.37 -15.09
C LEU A 83 10.33 -0.52 -15.20
N ARG A 84 11.08 -0.18 -14.16
CA ARG A 84 12.54 -0.32 -14.11
C ARG A 84 12.96 -1.78 -14.27
N ALA A 85 12.30 -2.70 -13.58
CA ALA A 85 12.57 -4.14 -13.68
C ALA A 85 12.33 -4.66 -15.10
N LYS A 86 11.24 -4.26 -15.75
CA LYS A 86 10.92 -4.67 -17.13
C LYS A 86 11.93 -4.11 -18.15
N LYS A 87 12.37 -2.85 -17.98
CA LYS A 87 13.43 -2.25 -18.81
C LYS A 87 14.77 -3.00 -18.64
N GLN A 88 15.13 -3.35 -17.41
CA GLN A 88 16.31 -4.18 -17.15
C GLN A 88 16.21 -5.56 -17.78
N HIS A 89 15.05 -6.20 -17.69
CA HIS A 89 14.81 -7.50 -18.32
C HIS A 89 14.99 -7.43 -19.86
N ALA A 90 14.51 -6.36 -20.50
CA ALA A 90 14.74 -6.14 -21.94
C ALA A 90 16.24 -6.00 -22.28
N ALA A 91 17.01 -5.26 -21.46
CA ALA A 91 18.45 -5.12 -21.63
C ALA A 91 19.21 -6.45 -21.45
N ILE A 92 18.80 -7.28 -20.49
CA ILE A 92 19.35 -8.63 -20.29
C ILE A 92 19.03 -9.52 -21.50
N LEU A 93 17.82 -9.44 -22.03
CA LEU A 93 17.40 -10.21 -23.21
C LEU A 93 18.27 -9.86 -24.43
N GLY A 94 18.57 -8.57 -24.64
CA GLY A 94 19.49 -8.11 -25.69
C GLY A 94 20.89 -8.69 -25.52
N ARG A 95 21.44 -8.63 -24.30
CA ARG A 95 22.76 -9.22 -23.99
C ARG A 95 22.81 -10.73 -24.27
N LYS A 96 21.78 -11.48 -23.85
CA LYS A 96 21.69 -12.93 -24.09
C LYS A 96 21.64 -13.26 -25.59
N ARG A 97 20.90 -12.47 -26.39
CA ARG A 97 20.88 -12.60 -27.85
C ARG A 97 22.28 -12.42 -28.43
N ASP A 98 23.00 -11.37 -28.00
CA ASP A 98 24.32 -11.05 -28.54
C ASP A 98 25.36 -12.09 -28.18
N GLU A 99 25.28 -12.64 -26.97
CA GLU A 99 26.12 -13.74 -26.53
C GLU A 99 25.87 -15.01 -27.36
N ALA A 100 24.60 -15.38 -27.53
CA ALA A 100 24.23 -16.53 -28.36
C ALA A 100 24.69 -16.35 -29.82
N ALA A 101 24.52 -15.14 -30.38
CA ALA A 101 24.96 -14.83 -31.74
C ALA A 101 26.48 -14.91 -31.89
N ARG A 102 27.23 -14.39 -30.91
CA ARG A 102 28.69 -14.47 -30.89
C ARG A 102 29.18 -15.92 -30.79
N GLU A 103 28.53 -16.76 -29.98
CA GLU A 103 28.93 -18.16 -29.88
C GLU A 103 28.69 -18.93 -31.19
N GLN A 104 27.57 -18.66 -31.88
CA GLN A 104 27.34 -19.21 -33.20
C GLN A 104 28.37 -18.75 -34.24
N GLN A 105 28.79 -17.49 -34.18
CA GLN A 105 29.83 -16.99 -35.08
C GLN A 105 31.19 -17.65 -34.80
N ARG A 106 31.54 -17.88 -33.53
CA ARG A 106 32.78 -18.57 -33.13
C ARG A 106 32.86 -19.99 -33.67
N ARG A 107 31.74 -20.71 -33.79
CA ARG A 107 31.70 -22.06 -34.40
C ARG A 107 32.21 -22.05 -35.83
N VAL A 108 31.89 -21.02 -36.61
CA VAL A 108 32.40 -20.86 -37.98
C VAL A 108 33.89 -20.55 -37.98
N THR A 109 34.32 -19.62 -37.14
CA THR A 109 35.73 -19.17 -37.10
C THR A 109 36.71 -20.27 -36.67
N ARG A 110 36.27 -21.23 -35.84
CA ARG A 110 37.08 -22.35 -35.39
C ARG A 110 37.26 -23.47 -36.43
N LEU A 111 36.46 -23.49 -37.51
CA LEU A 111 36.54 -24.52 -38.53
C LEU A 111 37.62 -24.18 -39.57
N MET A 112 38.63 -25.03 -39.72
CA MET A 112 39.67 -24.86 -40.73
C MET A 112 39.30 -25.49 -42.08
N ASP A 113 38.50 -26.55 -42.09
CA ASP A 113 38.03 -27.25 -43.29
C ASP A 113 36.94 -26.45 -44.03
N ASP A 114 37.16 -26.12 -45.31
CA ASP A 114 36.31 -25.23 -46.10
C ASP A 114 34.93 -25.79 -46.45
N ASP A 115 34.81 -27.09 -46.72
CA ASP A 115 33.52 -27.71 -47.05
C ASP A 115 32.64 -27.85 -45.81
N LYS A 116 33.24 -28.26 -44.69
CA LYS A 116 32.56 -28.25 -43.39
C LYS A 116 32.23 -26.83 -42.95
N ARG A 117 33.06 -25.84 -43.27
CA ARG A 117 32.81 -24.43 -42.98
C ARG A 117 31.58 -23.93 -43.73
N LYS A 118 31.44 -24.23 -45.03
CA LYS A 118 30.25 -23.86 -45.82
C LYS A 118 28.96 -24.46 -45.24
N ALA A 119 28.97 -25.74 -44.87
CA ALA A 119 27.81 -26.39 -44.22
C ALA A 119 27.48 -25.73 -42.88
N THR A 120 28.50 -25.45 -42.06
CA THR A 120 28.36 -24.81 -40.74
C THR A 120 27.86 -23.38 -40.85
N VAL A 121 28.28 -22.60 -41.85
CA VAL A 121 27.77 -21.24 -42.12
C VAL A 121 26.27 -21.27 -42.39
N LYS A 122 25.79 -22.24 -43.18
CA LYS A 122 24.36 -22.36 -43.50
C LYS A 122 23.53 -22.71 -42.25
N ASP A 123 24.03 -23.59 -41.40
CA ASP A 123 23.43 -23.92 -40.10
C ASP A 123 23.41 -22.69 -39.18
N VAL A 124 24.56 -22.04 -38.97
CA VAL A 124 24.69 -20.83 -38.15
C VAL A 124 23.74 -19.72 -38.62
N LYS A 125 23.58 -19.51 -39.93
CA LYS A 125 22.61 -18.54 -40.47
C LYS A 125 21.16 -18.89 -40.09
N LYS A 126 20.79 -20.18 -40.09
CA LYS A 126 19.45 -20.61 -39.63
C LYS A 126 19.29 -20.38 -38.13
N GLN A 127 20.30 -20.73 -37.34
CA GLN A 127 20.26 -20.56 -35.87
C GLN A 127 20.18 -19.08 -35.48
N LEU A 128 20.96 -18.20 -36.12
CA LEU A 128 20.89 -16.75 -35.92
C LEU A 128 19.51 -16.18 -36.26
N LYS A 129 18.86 -16.67 -37.33
CA LYS A 129 17.49 -16.28 -37.66
C LYS A 129 16.50 -16.70 -36.57
N SER A 130 16.65 -17.91 -36.02
CA SER A 130 15.81 -18.39 -34.91
C SER A 130 16.01 -17.53 -33.66
N ILE A 131 17.26 -17.30 -33.26
CA ILE A 131 17.63 -16.47 -32.09
C ILE A 131 17.01 -15.06 -32.22
N ASN A 132 17.11 -14.45 -33.40
CA ASN A 132 16.53 -13.14 -33.65
C ASN A 132 14.99 -13.14 -33.64
N LYS A 133 14.35 -14.17 -34.20
CA LYS A 133 12.90 -14.31 -34.18
C LYS A 133 12.38 -14.43 -32.74
N ASP A 134 13.01 -15.28 -31.93
CA ASP A 134 12.63 -15.49 -30.53
C ASP A 134 12.84 -14.22 -29.70
N TYR A 135 13.96 -13.52 -29.93
CA TYR A 135 14.22 -12.22 -29.33
C TYR A 135 13.12 -11.21 -29.66
N LEU A 136 12.76 -11.06 -30.94
CA LEU A 136 11.73 -10.11 -31.38
C LEU A 136 10.36 -10.41 -30.75
N GLN A 137 9.98 -11.69 -30.65
CA GLN A 137 8.72 -12.08 -30.00
C GLN A 137 8.72 -11.68 -28.52
N ARG A 138 9.79 -11.98 -27.80
CA ARG A 138 9.91 -11.66 -26.37
C ARG A 138 9.95 -10.15 -26.11
N VAL A 139 10.69 -9.39 -26.94
CA VAL A 139 10.72 -7.91 -26.87
C VAL A 139 9.34 -7.32 -27.15
N LYS A 140 8.60 -7.85 -28.12
CA LYS A 140 7.24 -7.37 -28.44
C LYS A 140 6.29 -7.52 -27.24
N VAL A 141 6.36 -8.66 -26.55
CA VAL A 141 5.56 -8.89 -25.32
C VAL A 141 5.98 -7.92 -24.22
N LEU A 142 7.29 -7.79 -23.96
CA LEU A 142 7.82 -6.88 -22.93
C LEU A 142 7.44 -5.41 -23.22
N ASN A 143 7.54 -4.96 -24.46
CA ASN A 143 7.18 -3.59 -24.83
C ASN A 143 5.69 -3.32 -24.63
N LYS A 144 4.81 -4.30 -24.88
CA LYS A 144 3.38 -4.17 -24.56
C LYS A 144 3.14 -4.02 -23.06
N GLU A 145 3.86 -4.78 -22.23
CA GLU A 145 3.77 -4.67 -20.78
C GLU A 145 4.27 -3.32 -20.26
N ILE A 146 5.41 -2.85 -20.78
CA ILE A 146 5.96 -1.53 -20.49
C ILE A 146 4.93 -0.45 -20.82
N ALA A 147 4.35 -0.47 -22.03
CA ALA A 147 3.34 0.49 -22.45
C ALA A 147 2.10 0.47 -21.55
N LYS A 148 1.67 -0.70 -21.07
CA LYS A 148 0.56 -0.82 -20.10
C LYS A 148 0.92 -0.15 -18.76
N ILE A 149 2.13 -0.36 -18.25
CA ILE A 149 2.59 0.25 -16.99
C ILE A 149 2.71 1.77 -17.15
N GLU A 150 3.27 2.26 -18.26
CA GLU A 150 3.37 3.68 -18.58
C GLU A 150 1.99 4.34 -18.69
N LYS A 151 1.03 3.68 -19.32
CA LYS A 151 -0.36 4.17 -19.38
C LYS A 151 -1.00 4.25 -18.00
N LYS A 152 -0.74 3.28 -17.11
CA LYS A 152 -1.23 3.33 -15.72
C LYS A 152 -0.58 4.47 -14.94
N LEU A 153 0.72 4.68 -15.10
CA LEU A 153 1.43 5.81 -14.47
C LEU A 153 0.87 7.16 -14.93
N LYS A 154 0.66 7.35 -16.23
CA LYS A 154 0.09 8.60 -16.79
C LYS A 154 -1.33 8.91 -16.30
N ARG A 155 -2.10 7.90 -15.87
CA ARG A 155 -3.44 8.11 -15.31
C ARG A 155 -3.40 8.50 -13.83
N LEU A 156 -2.31 8.17 -13.15
CA LEU A 156 -2.13 8.36 -11.72
C LEU A 156 -1.23 9.55 -11.38
N GLN A 157 -0.48 10.07 -12.36
CA GLN A 157 0.26 11.33 -12.28
C GLN A 157 -0.64 12.46 -12.75
#